data_AF-A0A026WB53-F1
#
_entry.id   AF-A0A026WB53-F1
#
_cell.length_a   1.000
_cell.length_b   1.000
_cell.length_c   1.000
_cell.angle_alpha   90.00
_cell.angle_beta   90.00
_cell.angle_gamma   90.00
#
_symmetry.space_group_name_H-M   'P 1'
#
loop_
_entity.id
_entity.type
_entity.pdbx_description
1 polymer ?
#
loop_
_entity_poly.entity_id
_entity_poly.type
_entity_poly.pdbx_seq_one_letter_code
_entity_poly.pdbx_strand_id
1 'polypeptide(L)'
;IAVQSLNEHSSLFRKMVQQEAVVVRNATKGYERKTLILKGLDMTVSKGSIYGLLGASGCGKTTLLTCIVGVRNLNKGEIWVLGGTPGSKNSGIPGPRVGYMPQEISLVGEFTVRDAFYYFGMINGLQNEEIETRKEFLSKLLQLPPDDRFVKNMSGGQQRRVSFAAALLHNPELLILDEPTVGLDPILRENIWAHLIKLTKEDNVTIVITTHYIEEAKDADKDYYNNISEATVDVKDGKLVGMIHFHQNFSKALERRLEAFAFTEESDLIATEIQIFLDMADKYIYKYVVGVQTWEILLSHILCQTIIVIIHTAMILGLSFLAWGLECKGSIFPVILITFLSGMCGLMYGFSLSILCNDHVMAHFASAGSFLPLTLLGGAMWPVEGMPKVLRWISLSLPMTFPAISLRHVFFKAYSFFEPEVYNGTFVLIAWILLLFTISVIGVKRKSS
;
A
#
# COMPACT_ATOMS: atom_id res chain seq x y z
N ILE A 1 -45.08 20.13 0.83
CA ILE A 1 -45.13 18.90 0.02
C ILE A 1 -43.72 18.52 -0.49
N ALA A 2 -43.03 19.35 -1.28
CA ALA A 2 -41.67 19.02 -1.78
C ALA A 2 -40.57 18.87 -0.69
N VAL A 3 -40.65 19.61 0.42
CA VAL A 3 -39.69 19.50 1.55
C VAL A 3 -39.95 18.25 2.40
N GLN A 4 -41.21 17.82 2.52
CA GLN A 4 -41.59 16.58 3.20
C GLN A 4 -41.18 15.35 2.38
N SER A 5 -41.37 15.37 1.06
CA SER A 5 -40.93 14.26 0.20
C SER A 5 -39.39 14.13 0.18
N LEU A 6 -38.64 15.24 0.18
CA LEU A 6 -37.17 15.22 0.30
C LEU A 6 -36.70 14.63 1.64
N ASN A 7 -37.37 14.98 2.75
CA ASN A 7 -37.03 14.43 4.07
C ASN A 7 -37.40 12.95 4.21
N GLU A 8 -38.55 12.52 3.69
CA GLU A 8 -38.95 11.11 3.67
C GLU A 8 -38.01 10.27 2.80
N HIS A 9 -37.68 10.74 1.59
CA HIS A 9 -36.67 10.10 0.74
C HIS A 9 -35.31 10.00 1.43
N SER A 10 -34.86 11.05 2.13
CA SER A 10 -33.60 11.01 2.88
C SER A 10 -33.63 10.00 4.05
N SER A 11 -34.79 9.80 4.68
CA SER A 11 -34.96 8.88 5.81
C SER A 11 -35.01 7.42 5.37
N LEU A 12 -35.73 7.12 4.27
CA LEU A 12 -35.76 5.80 3.64
C LEU A 12 -34.39 5.44 3.06
N PHE A 13 -33.71 6.42 2.48
CA PHE A 13 -32.36 6.24 1.97
C PHE A 13 -31.35 5.91 3.07
N ARG A 14 -31.41 6.61 4.22
CA ARG A 14 -30.59 6.27 5.39
C ARG A 14 -30.90 4.87 5.93
N LYS A 15 -32.18 4.46 5.95
CA LYS A 15 -32.56 3.09 6.33
C LYS A 15 -31.98 2.05 5.38
N MET A 16 -32.07 2.28 4.06
CA MET A 16 -31.50 1.41 3.04
C MET A 16 -29.98 1.30 3.20
N VAL A 17 -29.26 2.41 3.38
CA VAL A 17 -27.80 2.41 3.62
C VAL A 17 -27.39 1.66 4.90
N GLN A 18 -28.27 1.61 5.91
CA GLN A 18 -28.02 0.85 7.15
C GLN A 18 -28.37 -0.64 7.05
N GLN A 19 -29.33 -1.00 6.20
CA GLN A 19 -29.79 -2.37 5.99
C GLN A 19 -28.91 -3.14 5.01
N GLU A 20 -28.38 -2.48 4.00
CA GLU A 20 -27.52 -3.08 2.97
C GLU A 20 -26.04 -3.08 3.40
N ALA A 21 -25.27 -4.01 2.86
CA ALA A 21 -23.83 -4.09 3.09
C ALA A 21 -23.04 -3.15 2.18
N VAL A 22 -23.43 -3.05 0.90
CA VAL A 22 -22.81 -2.15 -0.08
C VAL A 22 -23.90 -1.48 -0.89
N VAL A 23 -23.85 -0.15 -1.00
CA VAL A 23 -24.72 0.63 -1.89
C VAL A 23 -23.83 1.51 -2.75
N VAL A 24 -23.96 1.40 -4.06
CA VAL A 24 -23.28 2.23 -5.06
C VAL A 24 -24.36 2.95 -5.85
N ARG A 25 -24.23 4.27 -6.00
CA ARG A 25 -25.18 5.09 -6.76
C ARG A 25 -24.49 5.96 -7.80
N ASN A 26 -24.96 5.86 -9.05
CA ASN A 26 -24.49 6.64 -10.19
C ASN A 26 -22.94 6.72 -10.30
N ALA A 27 -22.26 5.62 -10.00
CA ALA A 27 -20.81 5.61 -9.87
C ALA A 27 -20.12 5.78 -11.22
N THR A 28 -19.25 6.77 -11.29
CA THR A 28 -18.45 7.10 -12.46
C THR A 28 -16.97 7.20 -12.07
N LYS A 29 -16.13 6.47 -12.80
CA LYS A 29 -14.68 6.44 -12.57
C LYS A 29 -13.95 6.35 -13.90
N GLY A 30 -12.90 7.13 -14.08
CA GLY A 30 -11.97 7.04 -15.20
C GLY A 30 -10.53 7.22 -14.74
N TYR A 31 -9.59 6.67 -15.50
CA TYR A 31 -8.17 6.97 -15.37
C TYR A 31 -7.77 7.93 -16.49
N GLU A 32 -7.14 9.03 -16.08
CA GLU A 32 -6.76 10.16 -16.94
C GLU A 32 -7.93 10.80 -17.73
N ARG A 33 -7.64 11.88 -18.47
CA ARG A 33 -8.67 12.75 -19.07
C ARG A 33 -9.55 12.11 -20.16
N LYS A 34 -9.41 10.83 -20.51
CA LYS A 34 -10.06 10.30 -21.74
C LYS A 34 -10.82 8.97 -21.64
N THR A 35 -10.71 8.17 -20.59
CA THR A 35 -11.40 6.85 -20.54
C THR A 35 -12.15 6.61 -19.23
N LEU A 36 -13.48 6.59 -19.32
CA LEU A 36 -14.38 6.16 -18.25
C LEU A 36 -14.47 4.64 -18.21
N ILE A 37 -14.18 4.07 -17.05
CA ILE A 37 -14.26 2.63 -16.73
C ILE A 37 -15.64 2.31 -16.14
N LEU A 38 -16.08 3.10 -15.17
CA LEU A 38 -17.43 3.02 -14.60
C LEU A 38 -18.25 4.19 -15.16
N LYS A 39 -19.47 3.93 -15.63
CA LYS A 39 -20.38 4.94 -16.19
C LYS A 39 -21.76 4.80 -15.57
N GLY A 40 -22.07 5.65 -14.59
CA GLY A 40 -23.39 5.70 -13.96
C GLY A 40 -23.85 4.37 -13.36
N LEU A 41 -22.96 3.66 -12.67
CA LEU A 41 -23.25 2.34 -12.12
C LEU A 41 -24.03 2.42 -10.81
N ASP A 42 -25.12 1.67 -10.71
CA ASP A 42 -25.87 1.45 -9.47
C ASP A 42 -25.73 -0.01 -9.01
N MET A 43 -25.40 -0.22 -7.73
CA MET A 43 -25.21 -1.53 -7.11
C MET A 43 -25.83 -1.55 -5.73
N THR A 44 -26.40 -2.68 -5.33
CA THR A 44 -26.81 -2.91 -3.94
C THR A 44 -26.53 -4.36 -3.57
N VAL A 45 -25.86 -4.55 -2.44
CA VAL A 45 -25.49 -5.85 -1.89
C VAL A 45 -26.08 -5.96 -0.49
N SER A 46 -26.93 -6.95 -0.28
CA SER A 46 -27.60 -7.19 1.00
C SER A 46 -26.68 -7.89 1.98
N LYS A 47 -26.88 -7.59 3.27
CA LYS A 47 -26.12 -8.25 4.35
C LYS A 47 -26.40 -9.74 4.37
N GLY A 48 -25.37 -10.53 4.66
CA GLY A 48 -25.50 -12.00 4.73
C GLY A 48 -25.88 -12.61 3.39
N SER A 49 -25.36 -12.08 2.28
CA SER A 49 -25.53 -12.64 0.93
C SER A 49 -24.20 -12.79 0.21
N ILE A 50 -24.15 -13.70 -0.75
CA ILE A 50 -23.02 -13.81 -1.68
C ILE A 50 -23.39 -13.10 -2.99
N TYR A 51 -22.60 -12.09 -3.36
CA TYR A 51 -22.76 -11.31 -4.56
C TYR A 51 -21.66 -11.61 -5.56
N GLY A 52 -22.02 -12.24 -6.68
CA GLY A 52 -21.12 -12.50 -7.81
C GLY A 52 -20.97 -11.28 -8.73
N LEU A 53 -19.73 -10.86 -8.97
CA LEU A 53 -19.35 -9.87 -9.96
C LEU A 53 -18.72 -10.56 -11.18
N LEU A 54 -19.53 -10.75 -12.21
CA LEU A 54 -19.12 -11.35 -13.48
C LEU A 54 -18.80 -10.28 -14.52
N GLY A 55 -17.77 -10.53 -15.33
CA GLY A 55 -17.46 -9.68 -16.48
C GLY A 55 -16.10 -9.99 -17.08
N ALA A 56 -15.90 -9.58 -18.34
CA ALA A 56 -14.63 -9.76 -19.04
C ALA A 56 -13.45 -9.11 -18.29
N SER A 57 -12.23 -9.57 -18.56
CA SER A 57 -11.03 -8.96 -18.00
C SER A 57 -10.93 -7.50 -18.48
N GLY A 58 -10.61 -6.58 -17.57
CA GLY A 58 -10.50 -5.14 -17.89
C GLY A 58 -11.82 -4.36 -17.95
N CYS A 59 -12.97 -4.96 -17.62
CA CYS A 59 -14.25 -4.25 -17.62
C CYS A 59 -14.48 -3.32 -16.42
N GLY A 60 -13.57 -3.34 -15.43
CA GLY A 60 -13.62 -2.43 -14.27
C GLY A 60 -13.93 -3.08 -12.92
N LYS A 61 -14.05 -4.43 -12.83
CA LYS A 61 -14.34 -5.16 -11.57
C LYS A 61 -13.40 -4.76 -10.43
N THR A 62 -12.10 -4.95 -10.62
CA THR A 62 -11.06 -4.58 -9.63
C THR A 62 -11.08 -3.08 -9.31
N THR A 63 -11.43 -2.23 -10.28
CA THR A 63 -11.60 -0.78 -10.03
C THR A 63 -12.81 -0.49 -9.15
N LEU A 64 -13.93 -1.19 -9.34
CA LEU A 64 -15.09 -1.09 -8.46
C LEU A 64 -14.76 -1.59 -7.05
N LEU A 65 -14.14 -2.78 -6.93
CA LEU A 65 -13.76 -3.36 -5.64
C LEU A 65 -12.83 -2.44 -4.85
N THR A 66 -11.81 -1.87 -5.48
CA THR A 66 -10.90 -0.92 -4.83
C THR A 66 -11.59 0.37 -4.41
N CYS A 67 -12.69 0.77 -5.07
CA CYS A 67 -13.52 1.88 -4.61
C CYS A 67 -14.40 1.50 -3.41
N ILE A 68 -14.96 0.29 -3.39
CA ILE A 68 -15.75 -0.24 -2.26
C ILE A 68 -14.88 -0.33 -1.00
N VAL A 69 -13.64 -0.79 -1.11
CA VAL A 69 -12.72 -0.88 0.03
C VAL A 69 -12.17 0.49 0.46
N GLY A 70 -12.42 1.55 -0.31
CA GLY A 70 -11.96 2.90 0.02
C GLY A 70 -10.50 3.17 -0.31
N VAL A 71 -9.85 2.30 -1.08
CA VAL A 71 -8.48 2.53 -1.60
C VAL A 71 -8.50 3.59 -2.70
N ARG A 72 -9.58 3.68 -3.49
CA ARG A 72 -9.75 4.67 -4.55
C ARG A 72 -11.07 5.42 -4.40
N ASN A 73 -11.06 6.71 -4.69
CA ASN A 73 -12.27 7.52 -4.73
C ASN A 73 -12.94 7.49 -6.11
N LEU A 74 -14.26 7.56 -6.17
CA LEU A 74 -14.99 7.80 -7.42
C LEU A 74 -14.73 9.20 -7.98
N ASN A 75 -14.91 9.40 -9.29
CA ASN A 75 -14.93 10.75 -9.87
C ASN A 75 -16.29 11.43 -9.69
N LYS A 76 -17.39 10.66 -9.79
CA LYS A 76 -18.77 11.09 -9.51
C LYS A 76 -19.57 9.90 -8.97
N GLY A 77 -20.67 10.20 -8.28
CA GLY A 77 -21.52 9.20 -7.62
C GLY A 77 -21.13 8.99 -6.17
N GLU A 78 -21.82 8.08 -5.51
CA GLU A 78 -21.70 7.85 -4.07
C GLU A 78 -21.59 6.35 -3.76
N ILE A 79 -20.78 5.99 -2.76
CA ILE A 79 -20.60 4.62 -2.27
C ILE A 79 -20.78 4.63 -0.75
N TRP A 80 -21.57 3.70 -0.24
CA TRP A 80 -21.67 3.37 1.17
C TRP A 80 -21.38 1.89 1.37
N VAL A 81 -20.59 1.59 2.38
CA VAL A 81 -20.22 0.25 2.78
C VAL A 81 -20.40 0.13 4.28
N LEU A 82 -21.19 -0.85 4.70
CA LEU A 82 -21.56 -1.13 6.09
C LEU A 82 -22.02 0.14 6.85
N GLY A 83 -22.80 0.99 6.17
CA GLY A 83 -23.36 2.23 6.70
C GLY A 83 -22.43 3.46 6.64
N GLY A 84 -21.17 3.32 6.22
CA GLY A 84 -20.19 4.41 6.13
C GLY A 84 -19.70 4.67 4.71
N THR A 85 -19.18 5.87 4.45
CA THR A 85 -18.51 6.19 3.17
C THR A 85 -17.06 5.68 3.19
N PRO A 86 -16.64 4.78 2.29
CA PRO A 86 -15.27 4.28 2.25
C PRO A 86 -14.23 5.41 2.15
N GLY A 87 -13.08 5.25 2.82
CA GLY A 87 -12.01 6.24 2.87
C GLY A 87 -12.25 7.42 3.83
N SER A 88 -13.43 7.51 4.46
CA SER A 88 -13.71 8.54 5.48
C SER A 88 -13.19 8.12 6.86
N LYS A 89 -12.80 9.10 7.70
CA LYS A 89 -12.21 8.82 9.03
C LYS A 89 -13.09 7.98 9.97
N ASN A 90 -14.41 8.00 9.77
CA ASN A 90 -15.38 7.38 10.67
C ASN A 90 -16.10 6.16 10.06
N SER A 91 -15.75 5.73 8.84
CA SER A 91 -16.40 4.55 8.23
C SER A 91 -15.92 3.23 8.81
N GLY A 92 -14.71 3.20 9.37
CA GLY A 92 -14.00 1.95 9.68
C GLY A 92 -13.61 1.16 8.42
N ILE A 93 -13.59 1.83 7.26
CA ILE A 93 -13.31 1.26 5.94
C ILE A 93 -12.39 2.23 5.18
N PRO A 94 -11.17 1.83 4.85
CA PRO A 94 -10.56 0.52 5.11
C PRO A 94 -10.36 0.24 6.61
N GLY A 95 -10.24 -1.03 6.98
CA GLY A 95 -10.13 -1.49 8.37
C GLY A 95 -10.61 -2.93 8.58
N PRO A 96 -10.59 -3.43 9.82
CA PRO A 96 -10.84 -4.84 10.14
C PRO A 96 -12.26 -5.30 9.82
N ARG A 97 -13.21 -4.39 9.57
CA ARG A 97 -14.58 -4.75 9.18
C ARG A 97 -14.67 -5.38 7.79
N VAL A 98 -13.65 -5.17 6.95
CA VAL A 98 -13.61 -5.65 5.56
C VAL A 98 -12.40 -6.55 5.35
N GLY A 99 -12.63 -7.77 4.85
CA GLY A 99 -11.57 -8.65 4.35
C GLY A 99 -11.46 -8.46 2.86
N TYR A 100 -10.24 -8.27 2.34
CA TYR A 100 -10.03 -8.12 0.90
C TYR A 100 -8.94 -9.07 0.44
N MET A 101 -9.21 -9.77 -0.65
CA MET A 101 -8.23 -10.55 -1.39
C MET A 101 -8.09 -9.94 -2.80
N PRO A 102 -6.97 -9.29 -3.12
CA PRO A 102 -6.71 -8.73 -4.44
C PRO A 102 -6.37 -9.81 -5.47
N GLN A 103 -6.54 -9.46 -6.75
CA GLN A 103 -6.20 -10.34 -7.86
C GLN A 103 -4.68 -10.58 -7.95
N GLU A 104 -3.88 -9.51 -7.80
CA GLU A 104 -2.43 -9.56 -7.72
C GLU A 104 -2.00 -9.87 -6.28
N ILE A 105 -1.10 -10.84 -6.13
CA ILE A 105 -0.66 -11.32 -4.82
C ILE A 105 0.15 -10.23 -4.12
N SER A 106 -0.38 -9.72 -3.01
CA SER A 106 0.22 -8.63 -2.23
C SER A 106 1.00 -9.09 -1.00
N LEU A 107 1.36 -10.38 -0.93
CA LEU A 107 2.12 -10.94 0.18
C LEU A 107 3.59 -10.45 0.16
N VAL A 108 4.18 -10.34 1.36
CA VAL A 108 5.60 -10.03 1.54
C VAL A 108 6.42 -11.29 1.29
N GLY A 109 7.38 -11.24 0.36
CA GLY A 109 8.10 -12.43 -0.11
C GLY A 109 8.98 -13.08 0.96
N GLU A 110 9.48 -12.26 1.89
CA GLU A 110 10.35 -12.61 3.01
C GLU A 110 9.60 -13.27 4.17
N PHE A 111 8.27 -13.22 4.18
CA PHE A 111 7.47 -13.84 5.23
C PHE A 111 7.36 -15.35 4.99
N THR A 112 7.39 -16.12 6.08
CA THR A 112 6.87 -17.48 6.07
C THR A 112 5.34 -17.47 6.08
N VAL A 113 4.69 -18.61 5.82
CA VAL A 113 3.22 -18.72 5.99
C VAL A 113 2.84 -18.29 7.39
N ARG A 114 3.55 -18.79 8.40
CA ARG A 114 3.33 -18.42 9.81
C ARG A 114 3.41 -16.91 10.00
N ASP A 115 4.49 -16.28 9.53
CA ASP A 115 4.68 -14.83 9.69
C ASP A 115 3.56 -14.03 9.03
N ALA A 116 3.07 -14.47 7.87
CA ALA A 116 1.94 -13.82 7.21
C ALA A 116 0.67 -13.88 8.07
N PHE A 117 0.36 -15.03 8.67
CA PHE A 117 -0.80 -15.16 9.57
C PHE A 117 -0.65 -14.29 10.82
N TYR A 118 0.51 -14.28 11.47
CA TYR A 118 0.73 -13.41 12.63
C TYR A 118 0.65 -11.93 12.25
N TYR A 119 1.26 -11.54 11.13
CA TYR A 119 1.22 -10.17 10.64
C TYR A 119 -0.21 -9.71 10.39
N PHE A 120 -1.00 -10.48 9.61
CA PHE A 120 -2.38 -10.11 9.29
C PHE A 120 -3.36 -10.31 10.45
N GLY A 121 -3.06 -11.21 11.39
CA GLY A 121 -3.88 -11.37 12.58
C GLY A 121 -3.70 -10.23 13.58
N MET A 122 -2.45 -9.92 13.94
CA MET A 122 -2.14 -8.89 14.94
C MET A 122 -2.60 -7.50 14.50
N ILE A 123 -2.44 -7.18 13.21
CA ILE A 123 -2.81 -5.87 12.65
C ILE A 123 -4.34 -5.67 12.61
N ASN A 124 -5.10 -6.76 12.55
CA ASN A 124 -6.56 -6.75 12.67
C ASN A 124 -7.02 -6.93 14.14
N GLY A 125 -6.10 -6.93 15.10
CA GLY A 125 -6.40 -6.95 16.54
C GLY A 125 -6.64 -8.34 17.14
N LEU A 126 -6.29 -9.42 16.44
CA LEU A 126 -6.42 -10.78 16.97
C LEU A 126 -5.33 -11.11 17.99
N GLN A 127 -5.67 -11.96 18.96
CA GLN A 127 -4.70 -12.51 19.91
C GLN A 127 -3.98 -13.72 19.32
N ASN A 128 -2.76 -14.00 19.78
CA ASN A 128 -1.93 -15.11 19.26
C ASN A 128 -2.64 -16.47 19.28
N GLU A 129 -3.40 -16.77 20.35
CA GLU A 129 -4.15 -18.02 20.46
C GLU A 129 -5.26 -18.15 19.40
N GLU A 130 -5.94 -17.03 19.11
CA GLU A 130 -6.95 -16.97 18.07
C GLU A 130 -6.33 -17.13 16.67
N ILE A 131 -5.18 -16.48 16.44
CA ILE A 131 -4.43 -16.60 15.18
C ILE A 131 -4.04 -18.05 14.93
N GLU A 132 -3.51 -18.76 15.93
CA GLU A 132 -3.13 -20.17 15.80
C GLU A 132 -4.33 -21.06 15.52
N THR A 133 -5.42 -20.90 16.27
CA THR A 133 -6.65 -21.69 16.09
C THR A 133 -7.20 -21.54 14.67
N ARG A 134 -7.26 -20.30 14.18
CA ARG A 134 -7.75 -20.00 12.83
C ARG A 134 -6.79 -20.44 11.74
N LYS A 135 -5.48 -20.27 11.96
CA LYS A 135 -4.45 -20.77 11.05
C LYS A 135 -4.60 -22.27 10.85
N GLU A 136 -4.75 -23.05 11.92
CA GLU A 136 -4.94 -24.50 11.79
C GLU A 136 -6.17 -24.86 10.96
N PHE A 137 -7.30 -24.18 11.19
CA PHE A 137 -8.51 -24.37 10.42
C PHE A 137 -8.34 -24.01 8.94
N LEU A 138 -7.85 -22.80 8.66
CA LEU A 138 -7.67 -22.29 7.30
C LEU A 138 -6.59 -23.06 6.52
N SER A 139 -5.52 -23.50 7.20
CA SER A 139 -4.48 -24.36 6.60
C SER A 139 -5.04 -25.67 6.10
N LYS A 140 -5.97 -26.29 6.84
CA LYS A 140 -6.65 -27.52 6.43
C LYS A 140 -7.65 -27.26 5.30
N LEU A 141 -8.49 -26.23 5.44
CA LEU A 141 -9.51 -25.88 4.44
C LEU A 141 -8.89 -25.56 3.07
N LEU A 142 -7.84 -24.74 3.05
CA LEU A 142 -7.22 -24.22 1.84
C LEU A 142 -5.98 -25.02 1.39
N GLN A 143 -5.65 -26.12 2.06
CA GLN A 143 -4.46 -26.93 1.76
C GLN A 143 -3.20 -26.06 1.60
N LEU A 144 -2.91 -25.28 2.66
CA LEU A 144 -1.81 -24.32 2.64
C LEU A 144 -0.46 -25.03 2.70
N PRO A 145 0.61 -24.41 2.15
CA PRO A 145 1.96 -24.92 2.31
C PRO A 145 2.40 -24.94 3.79
N PRO A 146 3.50 -25.65 4.11
CA PRO A 146 4.06 -25.68 5.46
C PRO A 146 4.32 -24.29 6.04
N ASP A 147 4.14 -24.17 7.36
CA ASP A 147 4.26 -22.94 8.13
C ASP A 147 5.56 -22.16 7.89
N ASP A 148 6.67 -22.88 7.73
CA ASP A 148 8.05 -22.38 7.59
C ASP A 148 8.42 -22.02 6.15
N ARG A 149 7.53 -22.28 5.18
CA ARG A 149 7.81 -21.98 3.79
C ARG A 149 7.71 -20.49 3.53
N PHE A 150 8.76 -19.92 2.96
CA PHE A 150 8.79 -18.53 2.50
C PHE A 150 7.84 -18.29 1.31
N VAL A 151 7.13 -17.15 1.33
CA VAL A 151 6.18 -16.73 0.27
C VAL A 151 6.87 -16.68 -1.10
N LYS A 152 8.10 -16.14 -1.18
CA LYS A 152 8.86 -16.09 -2.44
C LYS A 152 9.17 -17.46 -3.05
N ASN A 153 9.14 -18.53 -2.26
CA ASN A 153 9.40 -19.90 -2.70
C ASN A 153 8.10 -20.70 -2.98
N MET A 154 6.94 -20.06 -2.94
CA MET A 154 5.64 -20.68 -3.22
C MET A 154 5.25 -20.52 -4.68
N SER A 155 4.45 -21.46 -5.21
CA SER A 155 3.80 -21.25 -6.52
C SER A 155 2.74 -20.15 -6.42
N GLY A 156 2.39 -19.52 -7.55
CA GLY A 156 1.34 -18.48 -7.57
C GLY A 156 0.00 -18.96 -6.99
N GLY A 157 -0.36 -20.23 -7.22
CA GLY A 157 -1.55 -20.84 -6.61
C GLY A 157 -1.43 -20.99 -5.08
N GLN A 158 -0.27 -21.38 -4.56
CA GLN A 158 -0.03 -21.44 -3.11
C GLN A 158 -0.10 -20.05 -2.47
N GLN A 159 0.53 -19.05 -3.08
CA GLN A 159 0.47 -17.66 -2.62
C GLN A 159 -0.97 -17.12 -2.63
N ARG A 160 -1.75 -17.45 -3.66
CA ARG A 160 -3.16 -17.08 -3.76
C ARG A 160 -3.98 -17.67 -2.60
N ARG A 161 -3.76 -18.93 -2.25
CA ARG A 161 -4.45 -19.56 -1.10
C ARG A 161 -4.04 -18.95 0.25
N VAL A 162 -2.77 -18.59 0.43
CA VAL A 162 -2.32 -17.86 1.63
C VAL A 162 -2.96 -16.46 1.69
N SER A 163 -3.05 -15.75 0.56
CA SER A 163 -3.70 -14.45 0.48
C SER A 163 -5.20 -14.52 0.77
N PHE A 164 -5.87 -15.61 0.36
CA PHE A 164 -7.25 -15.89 0.72
C PHE A 164 -7.38 -16.12 2.22
N ALA A 165 -6.55 -16.99 2.79
CA ALA A 165 -6.55 -17.27 4.22
C ALA A 165 -6.37 -15.99 5.05
N ALA A 166 -5.46 -15.10 4.64
CA ALA A 166 -5.24 -13.81 5.28
C ALA A 166 -6.49 -12.91 5.28
N ALA A 167 -7.29 -12.92 4.20
CA ALA A 167 -8.52 -12.14 4.11
C ALA A 167 -9.66 -12.68 4.99
N LEU A 168 -9.65 -13.98 5.29
CA LEU A 168 -10.61 -14.66 6.17
C LEU A 168 -10.21 -14.61 7.66
N LEU A 169 -8.93 -14.33 7.93
CA LEU A 169 -8.33 -14.56 9.24
C LEU A 169 -9.01 -13.79 10.37
N HIS A 170 -9.59 -12.62 10.13
CA HIS A 170 -10.12 -11.75 11.18
C HIS A 170 -11.65 -11.65 11.27
N ASN A 171 -12.40 -12.57 10.63
CA ASN A 171 -13.88 -12.56 10.59
C ASN A 171 -14.48 -11.21 10.18
N PRO A 172 -14.26 -10.78 8.93
CA PRO A 172 -14.85 -9.53 8.46
C PRO A 172 -16.37 -9.61 8.32
N GLU A 173 -17.06 -8.47 8.50
CA GLU A 173 -18.49 -8.32 8.18
C GLU A 173 -18.74 -8.37 6.66
N LEU A 174 -17.77 -7.87 5.89
CA LEU A 174 -17.78 -7.87 4.43
C LEU A 174 -16.47 -8.47 3.89
N LEU A 175 -16.58 -9.57 3.16
CA LEU A 175 -15.47 -10.23 2.49
C LEU A 175 -15.51 -9.92 0.99
N ILE A 176 -14.42 -9.41 0.44
CA ILE A 176 -14.27 -9.09 -0.97
C ILE A 176 -13.16 -9.96 -1.56
N LEU A 177 -13.50 -10.80 -2.52
CA LEU A 177 -12.59 -11.76 -3.12
C LEU A 177 -12.46 -11.48 -4.62
N ASP A 178 -11.27 -11.06 -5.06
CA ASP A 178 -11.00 -10.83 -6.49
C ASP A 178 -10.36 -12.07 -7.12
N GLU A 179 -11.15 -12.86 -7.86
CA GLU A 179 -10.75 -14.11 -8.53
C GLU A 179 -10.07 -15.16 -7.62
N PRO A 180 -10.68 -15.52 -6.47
CA PRO A 180 -10.03 -16.37 -5.46
C PRO A 180 -9.74 -17.80 -5.91
N THR A 181 -10.53 -18.32 -6.85
CA THR A 181 -10.59 -19.74 -7.28
C THR A 181 -9.82 -20.04 -8.56
N VAL A 182 -9.28 -19.02 -9.24
CA VAL A 182 -8.58 -19.22 -10.52
C VAL A 182 -7.35 -20.10 -10.33
N GLY A 183 -7.27 -21.16 -11.13
CA GLY A 183 -6.16 -22.12 -11.09
C GLY A 183 -6.20 -23.12 -9.93
N LEU A 184 -7.32 -23.21 -9.20
CA LEU A 184 -7.54 -24.24 -8.19
C LEU A 184 -8.21 -25.48 -8.79
N ASP A 185 -7.96 -26.64 -8.17
CA ASP A 185 -8.62 -27.88 -8.55
C ASP A 185 -10.14 -27.83 -8.23
N PRO A 186 -10.99 -28.57 -8.97
CA PRO A 186 -12.44 -28.55 -8.79
C PRO A 186 -12.90 -28.89 -7.37
N ILE A 187 -12.25 -29.85 -6.70
CA ILE A 187 -12.64 -30.33 -5.37
C ILE A 187 -12.38 -29.24 -4.33
N LEU A 188 -11.22 -28.59 -4.39
CA LEU A 188 -10.88 -27.49 -3.50
C LEU A 188 -11.81 -26.29 -3.71
N ARG A 189 -12.22 -26.00 -4.95
CA ARG A 189 -13.20 -24.95 -5.23
C ARG A 189 -14.54 -25.23 -4.56
N GLU A 190 -15.02 -26.47 -4.63
CA GLU A 190 -16.27 -26.88 -3.96
C GLU A 190 -16.18 -26.73 -2.44
N ASN A 191 -15.06 -27.17 -1.83
CA ASN A 191 -14.82 -27.01 -0.39
C ASN A 191 -14.79 -25.53 0.04
N ILE A 192 -14.15 -24.68 -0.76
CA ILE A 192 -14.12 -23.23 -0.55
C ILE A 192 -15.54 -22.67 -0.61
N TRP A 193 -16.31 -23.00 -1.66
CA TRP A 193 -17.69 -22.52 -1.82
C TRP A 193 -18.60 -22.95 -0.68
N ALA A 194 -18.52 -24.21 -0.26
CA ALA A 194 -19.25 -24.72 0.90
C ALA A 194 -18.93 -23.91 2.16
N HIS A 195 -17.66 -23.53 2.37
CA HIS A 195 -17.27 -22.68 3.48
C HIS A 195 -17.81 -21.24 3.35
N LEU A 196 -17.76 -20.62 2.16
CA LEU A 196 -18.30 -19.27 1.94
C LEU A 196 -19.82 -19.22 2.19
N ILE A 197 -20.55 -20.24 1.74
CA ILE A 197 -21.99 -20.38 2.00
C ILE A 197 -22.23 -20.53 3.51
N LYS A 198 -21.40 -21.30 4.21
CA LYS A 198 -21.48 -21.46 5.66
C LYS A 198 -21.28 -20.12 6.40
N LEU A 199 -20.24 -19.37 6.06
CA LEU A 199 -19.97 -18.03 6.63
C LEU A 199 -21.15 -17.07 6.43
N THR A 200 -21.78 -17.15 5.26
CA THR A 200 -22.91 -16.29 4.92
C THR A 200 -24.15 -16.66 5.75
N LYS A 201 -24.43 -17.95 5.93
CA LYS A 201 -25.63 -18.44 6.62
C LYS A 201 -25.51 -18.43 8.15
N GLU A 202 -24.36 -18.80 8.69
CA GLU A 202 -24.14 -18.96 10.13
C GLU A 202 -23.61 -17.67 10.76
N ASP A 203 -22.66 -17.01 10.12
CA ASP A 203 -21.96 -15.85 10.66
C ASP A 203 -22.46 -14.51 10.10
N ASN A 204 -23.46 -14.54 9.20
CA ASN A 204 -24.05 -13.36 8.54
C ASN A 204 -23.00 -12.49 7.80
N VAL A 205 -21.92 -13.11 7.34
CA VAL A 205 -20.88 -12.45 6.56
C VAL A 205 -21.42 -12.13 5.17
N THR A 206 -21.15 -10.91 4.70
CA THR A 206 -21.49 -10.54 3.32
C THR A 206 -20.30 -10.79 2.42
N ILE A 207 -20.50 -11.40 1.25
CA ILE A 207 -19.40 -11.78 0.36
C ILE A 207 -19.59 -11.13 -1.00
N VAL A 208 -18.58 -10.45 -1.52
CA VAL A 208 -18.53 -9.98 -2.91
C VAL A 208 -17.38 -10.70 -3.59
N ILE A 209 -17.70 -11.54 -4.57
CA ILE A 209 -16.72 -12.37 -5.26
C ILE A 209 -16.69 -12.03 -6.75
N THR A 210 -15.51 -11.83 -7.33
CA THR A 210 -15.36 -11.79 -8.79
C THR A 210 -14.91 -13.16 -9.28
N THR A 211 -15.50 -13.60 -10.39
CA THR A 211 -15.06 -14.82 -11.07
C THR A 211 -15.20 -14.65 -12.58
N HIS A 212 -14.43 -15.45 -13.31
CA HIS A 212 -14.50 -15.60 -14.75
C HIS A 212 -15.25 -16.87 -15.16
N TYR A 213 -15.53 -17.77 -14.23
CA TYR A 213 -16.20 -19.04 -14.49
C TYR A 213 -17.68 -18.92 -14.19
N ILE A 214 -18.51 -19.05 -15.23
CA ILE A 214 -19.98 -19.04 -15.10
C ILE A 214 -20.46 -20.17 -14.19
N GLU A 215 -19.78 -21.32 -14.20
CA GLU A 215 -20.11 -22.46 -13.31
C GLU A 215 -19.97 -22.12 -11.83
N GLU A 216 -19.04 -21.23 -11.46
CA GLU A 216 -18.90 -20.77 -10.07
C GLU A 216 -19.99 -19.75 -9.69
N ALA A 217 -20.68 -19.16 -10.66
CA ALA A 217 -21.81 -18.28 -10.40
C ALA A 217 -23.12 -19.05 -10.14
N LYS A 218 -23.20 -20.34 -10.51
CA LYS A 218 -24.39 -21.18 -10.33
C LYS A 218 -24.75 -21.41 -8.86
N ASP A 219 -23.73 -21.49 -8.02
CA ASP A 219 -23.87 -21.68 -6.57
C ASP A 219 -23.94 -20.34 -5.80
N ALA A 220 -23.70 -19.22 -6.48
CA ALA A 220 -24.03 -17.91 -5.96
C ALA A 220 -25.55 -17.70 -6.09
N ASP A 221 -26.13 -16.88 -5.21
CA ASP A 221 -27.59 -16.67 -5.18
C ASP A 221 -28.17 -16.00 -6.46
N LYS A 222 -27.38 -15.79 -7.52
CA LYS A 222 -27.76 -15.09 -8.77
C LYS A 222 -27.00 -15.61 -9.99
N ASP A 223 -27.76 -16.06 -10.98
CA ASP A 223 -27.26 -16.67 -12.22
C ASP A 223 -27.81 -15.99 -13.50
N TYR A 224 -27.25 -16.38 -14.65
CA TYR A 224 -27.10 -15.63 -15.92
C TYR A 224 -28.32 -15.58 -16.87
N TYR A 225 -28.62 -14.40 -17.48
CA TYR A 225 -29.54 -14.26 -18.62
C TYR A 225 -28.97 -13.34 -19.71
N ASN A 226 -29.09 -13.76 -20.98
CA ASN A 226 -28.58 -13.04 -22.15
C ASN A 226 -29.50 -11.88 -22.60
N ASN A 227 -30.70 -11.71 -22.02
CA ASN A 227 -31.69 -10.73 -22.48
C ASN A 227 -32.51 -10.12 -21.33
N ILE A 228 -32.79 -8.80 -21.41
CA ILE A 228 -33.56 -8.02 -20.42
C ILE A 228 -34.98 -8.58 -20.20
N SER A 229 -35.58 -9.17 -21.24
CA SER A 229 -36.94 -9.71 -21.19
C SER A 229 -37.07 -10.99 -20.36
N GLU A 230 -36.07 -11.87 -20.35
CA GLU A 230 -36.06 -13.08 -19.50
C GLU A 230 -35.77 -12.73 -18.04
N ALA A 231 -34.84 -11.81 -17.80
CA ALA A 231 -34.55 -11.28 -16.47
C ALA A 231 -35.77 -10.63 -15.79
N THR A 232 -36.76 -10.16 -16.56
CA THR A 232 -37.98 -9.53 -16.02
C THR A 232 -39.05 -10.55 -15.60
N VAL A 233 -38.99 -11.78 -16.12
CA VAL A 233 -39.92 -12.87 -15.80
C VAL A 233 -39.53 -13.54 -14.47
N ASP A 234 -38.26 -13.85 -14.26
CA ASP A 234 -37.80 -14.51 -13.03
C ASP A 234 -37.72 -13.59 -11.81
N VAL A 235 -37.70 -12.27 -12.04
CA VAL A 235 -37.91 -11.25 -11.00
C VAL A 235 -39.35 -11.23 -10.48
N LYS A 236 -40.35 -11.68 -11.27
CA LYS A 236 -41.76 -11.75 -10.82
C LYS A 236 -42.05 -12.93 -9.89
N ASP A 237 -41.23 -13.97 -9.89
CA ASP A 237 -41.43 -15.19 -9.09
C ASP A 237 -40.59 -15.24 -7.80
N GLY A 238 -39.90 -14.14 -7.44
CA GLY A 238 -39.40 -13.90 -6.08
C GLY A 238 -38.11 -14.61 -5.67
N LYS A 239 -37.25 -15.02 -6.61
CA LYS A 239 -36.01 -15.80 -6.34
C LYS A 239 -34.66 -15.08 -6.51
N LEU A 240 -34.60 -13.80 -6.90
CA LEU A 240 -33.34 -13.13 -7.28
C LEU A 240 -33.24 -11.68 -6.78
N VAL A 241 -32.06 -11.24 -6.30
CA VAL A 241 -31.86 -9.91 -5.64
C VAL A 241 -30.85 -8.96 -6.38
N GLY A 242 -30.39 -9.23 -7.63
CA GLY A 242 -29.63 -8.28 -8.50
C GLY A 242 -28.13 -8.52 -8.87
N MET A 243 -27.74 -8.30 -10.14
CA MET A 243 -26.37 -8.43 -10.70
C MET A 243 -26.03 -7.20 -11.59
N ILE A 244 -24.74 -6.91 -11.86
CA ILE A 244 -24.29 -5.78 -12.71
C ILE A 244 -23.47 -6.29 -13.89
N HIS A 245 -23.85 -5.89 -15.10
CA HIS A 245 -23.15 -6.21 -16.34
C HIS A 245 -22.33 -5.01 -16.86
N PHE A 246 -21.02 -5.20 -17.02
CA PHE A 246 -20.13 -4.22 -17.66
C PHE A 246 -19.98 -4.51 -19.16
N HIS A 247 -20.41 -3.57 -20.01
CA HIS A 247 -20.26 -3.70 -21.47
C HIS A 247 -18.77 -3.79 -21.87
N GLN A 248 -18.43 -4.72 -22.76
CA GLN A 248 -17.07 -4.85 -23.30
C GLN A 248 -16.65 -3.58 -24.06
N ASN A 249 -15.51 -3.00 -23.68
CA ASN A 249 -14.69 -2.12 -24.50
C ASN A 249 -13.38 -2.86 -24.86
N PHE A 250 -13.52 -4.05 -25.41
CA PHE A 250 -12.39 -4.88 -25.81
C PHE A 250 -11.91 -4.43 -27.19
N SER A 251 -10.88 -3.56 -27.25
CA SER A 251 -10.00 -3.41 -28.44
C SER A 251 -8.91 -2.33 -28.34
N LYS A 252 -8.81 -1.47 -27.32
CA LYS A 252 -7.72 -0.46 -27.26
C LYS A 252 -6.84 -0.47 -26.01
N ALA A 253 -7.29 -1.10 -24.92
CA ALA A 253 -6.50 -1.21 -23.69
C ALA A 253 -5.50 -2.37 -23.72
N LEU A 254 -5.83 -3.44 -24.46
CA LEU A 254 -4.97 -4.62 -24.60
C LEU A 254 -3.84 -4.38 -25.61
N GLU A 255 -4.10 -3.70 -26.74
CA GLU A 255 -3.04 -3.24 -27.67
C GLU A 255 -1.99 -2.37 -26.95
N ARG A 256 -2.42 -1.48 -26.06
CA ARG A 256 -1.51 -0.61 -25.30
C ARG A 256 -0.69 -1.34 -24.24
N ARG A 257 -1.19 -2.45 -23.68
CA ARG A 257 -0.42 -3.28 -22.74
C ARG A 257 0.56 -4.20 -23.46
N LEU A 258 0.24 -4.63 -24.69
CA LEU A 258 1.14 -5.43 -25.53
C LEU A 258 2.29 -4.59 -26.10
N GLU A 259 2.09 -3.30 -26.38
CA GLU A 259 3.18 -2.40 -26.81
C GLU A 259 4.15 -2.02 -25.68
N ALA A 260 3.76 -2.18 -24.41
CA ALA A 260 4.60 -1.85 -23.25
C ALA A 260 5.41 -3.05 -22.69
N PHE A 261 5.11 -4.28 -23.14
CA PHE A 261 5.71 -5.52 -22.62
C PHE A 261 6.88 -6.05 -23.46
N ALA A 262 7.27 -5.35 -24.52
CA ALA A 262 8.50 -5.65 -25.24
C ALA A 262 9.63 -4.85 -24.59
N PHE A 263 10.53 -5.56 -23.92
CA PHE A 263 11.76 -5.11 -23.21
C PHE A 263 11.65 -5.04 -21.69
N THR A 264 11.82 -6.19 -21.06
CA THR A 264 12.56 -6.29 -19.81
C THR A 264 13.15 -7.69 -19.71
N GLU A 265 14.46 -7.80 -19.87
CA GLU A 265 15.23 -8.87 -19.25
C GLU A 265 15.47 -8.47 -17.79
N GLU A 266 15.30 -9.39 -16.86
CA GLU A 266 15.48 -9.11 -15.43
C GLU A 266 16.62 -9.96 -14.87
N SER A 267 17.74 -9.29 -14.64
CA SER A 267 18.81 -9.73 -13.75
C SER A 267 18.51 -9.15 -12.35
N ASP A 268 17.68 -9.85 -11.58
CA ASP A 268 17.40 -9.51 -10.19
C ASP A 268 18.51 -9.98 -9.28
N LEU A 269 19.39 -9.07 -8.86
CA LEU A 269 20.17 -9.16 -7.63
C LEU A 269 20.92 -7.85 -7.43
N ILE A 270 20.28 -6.86 -6.80
CA ILE A 270 20.82 -5.93 -5.80
C ILE A 270 19.63 -5.05 -5.36
N ALA A 271 19.02 -5.40 -4.23
CA ALA A 271 17.99 -4.57 -3.62
C ALA A 271 18.63 -3.29 -3.07
N THR A 272 18.28 -2.14 -3.63
CA THR A 272 18.63 -0.84 -3.05
C THR A 272 17.49 -0.35 -2.16
N GLU A 273 17.78 0.53 -1.20
CA GLU A 273 16.75 1.08 -0.29
C GLU A 273 15.61 1.80 -1.05
N ILE A 274 15.96 2.41 -2.18
CA ILE A 274 15.03 3.05 -3.12
C ILE A 274 14.12 2.01 -3.78
N GLN A 275 14.66 0.86 -4.18
CA GLN A 275 13.91 -0.27 -4.72
C GLN A 275 12.88 -0.78 -3.72
N ILE A 276 13.33 -1.05 -2.49
CA ILE A 276 12.47 -1.55 -1.42
C ILE A 276 11.31 -0.58 -1.16
N PHE A 277 11.57 0.73 -1.18
CA PHE A 277 10.53 1.72 -0.95
C PHE A 277 9.51 1.82 -2.10
N LEU A 278 9.97 1.72 -3.35
CA LEU A 278 9.11 1.75 -4.54
C LEU A 278 8.30 0.45 -4.68
N ASP A 279 8.89 -0.72 -4.45
CA ASP A 279 8.15 -2.00 -4.42
C ASP A 279 7.12 -2.01 -3.29
N MET A 280 7.48 -1.38 -2.17
CA MET A 280 6.52 -1.13 -1.12
C MET A 280 5.40 -0.23 -1.62
N ALA A 281 5.68 0.86 -2.36
CA ALA A 281 4.74 1.81 -2.99
C ALA A 281 3.65 1.13 -3.83
N ASP A 282 4.03 0.10 -4.57
CA ASP A 282 3.11 -0.60 -5.47
C ASP A 282 2.25 -1.63 -4.75
N LYS A 283 2.75 -2.25 -3.67
CA LYS A 283 1.97 -3.17 -2.80
C LYS A 283 1.03 -2.45 -1.82
N TYR A 284 0.76 -1.15 -2.01
CA TYR A 284 -0.01 -0.29 -1.07
C TYR A 284 -1.45 -0.73 -0.86
N ILE A 285 -2.06 -1.35 -1.87
CA ILE A 285 -3.50 -1.62 -1.87
C ILE A 285 -3.90 -2.47 -0.66
N TYR A 286 -3.23 -3.60 -0.42
CA TYR A 286 -3.59 -4.51 0.68
C TYR A 286 -3.27 -3.93 2.06
N LYS A 287 -2.12 -3.26 2.20
CA LYS A 287 -1.75 -2.60 3.47
C LYS A 287 -2.75 -1.51 3.84
N TYR A 288 -3.26 -0.79 2.85
CA TYR A 288 -4.29 0.22 3.04
C TYR A 288 -5.61 -0.42 3.48
N VAL A 289 -6.01 -1.55 2.90
CA VAL A 289 -7.26 -2.25 3.27
C VAL A 289 -7.29 -2.67 4.73
N VAL A 290 -6.16 -3.11 5.24
CA VAL A 290 -6.01 -3.54 6.64
C VAL A 290 -6.09 -2.36 7.62
N GLY A 291 -6.13 -1.11 7.12
CA GLY A 291 -6.32 0.09 7.92
C GLY A 291 -5.01 0.70 8.44
N VAL A 292 -3.86 0.23 7.94
CA VAL A 292 -2.54 0.78 8.30
C VAL A 292 -2.40 2.18 7.75
N GLN A 293 -2.10 3.14 8.62
CA GLN A 293 -1.92 4.52 8.18
C GLN A 293 -0.57 4.70 7.50
N THR A 294 -0.54 5.50 6.44
CA THR A 294 0.67 5.78 5.66
C THR A 294 1.85 6.27 6.52
N TRP A 295 1.58 7.05 7.57
CA TRP A 295 2.64 7.55 8.44
C TRP A 295 3.20 6.47 9.38
N GLU A 296 2.42 5.44 9.73
CA GLU A 296 2.89 4.31 10.55
C GLU A 296 3.89 3.47 9.76
N ILE A 297 3.63 3.27 8.45
CA ILE A 297 4.55 2.62 7.53
C ILE A 297 5.83 3.45 7.39
N LEU A 298 5.73 4.77 7.21
CA LEU A 298 6.91 5.63 7.13
C LEU A 298 7.72 5.62 8.44
N LEU A 299 7.04 5.64 9.59
CA LEU A 299 7.69 5.64 10.89
C LEU A 299 8.43 4.32 11.16
N SER A 300 7.80 3.17 10.86
CA SER A 300 8.45 1.87 11.06
C SER A 300 9.72 1.74 10.21
N HIS A 301 9.70 2.25 8.98
CA HIS A 301 10.88 2.29 8.13
C HIS A 301 11.97 3.18 8.69
N ILE A 302 11.64 4.40 9.13
CA ILE A 302 12.61 5.30 9.74
C ILE A 302 13.26 4.67 10.97
N LEU A 303 12.50 3.97 11.81
CA LEU A 303 13.02 3.27 12.98
C LEU A 303 13.98 2.15 12.61
N CYS A 304 13.60 1.26 11.69
CA CYS A 304 14.48 0.17 11.23
C CYS A 304 15.77 0.72 10.61
N GLN A 305 15.66 1.77 9.80
CA GLN A 305 16.80 2.39 9.15
C GLN A 305 17.71 3.15 10.12
N THR A 306 17.16 3.71 11.20
CA THR A 306 17.96 4.36 12.25
C THR A 306 18.96 3.39 12.86
N ILE A 307 18.58 2.11 13.05
CA ILE A 307 19.48 1.07 13.57
C ILE A 307 20.66 0.84 12.61
N ILE A 308 20.36 0.76 11.32
CA ILE A 308 21.37 0.59 10.27
C ILE A 308 22.33 1.79 10.26
N VAL A 309 21.82 3.02 10.35
CA VAL A 309 22.64 4.24 10.40
C VAL A 309 23.51 4.29 11.65
N ILE A 310 23.03 3.82 12.81
CA ILE A 310 23.84 3.70 14.04
C ILE A 310 25.03 2.77 13.80
N ILE A 311 24.79 1.58 13.24
CA ILE A 311 25.84 0.59 12.94
C ILE A 311 26.87 1.17 11.96
N HIS A 312 26.41 1.80 10.87
CA HIS A 312 27.30 2.43 9.90
C HIS A 312 28.12 3.56 10.52
N THR A 313 27.50 4.41 11.35
CA THR A 313 28.19 5.50 12.04
C THR A 313 29.28 4.96 12.96
N ALA A 314 28.97 3.93 13.75
CA ALA A 314 29.93 3.28 14.63
C ALA A 314 31.08 2.65 13.83
N MET A 315 30.79 1.99 12.72
CA MET A 315 31.78 1.39 11.83
C MET A 315 32.71 2.45 11.22
N ILE A 316 32.16 3.55 10.68
CA ILE A 316 32.94 4.64 10.08
C ILE A 316 33.86 5.29 11.11
N LEU A 317 33.34 5.61 12.30
CA LEU A 317 34.15 6.21 13.37
C LEU A 317 35.20 5.23 13.89
N GLY A 318 34.83 3.96 14.11
CA GLY A 318 35.75 2.91 14.53
C GLY A 318 36.92 2.74 13.55
N LEU A 319 36.63 2.63 12.25
CA LEU A 319 37.65 2.60 11.20
C LEU A 319 38.50 3.88 11.20
N SER A 320 37.89 5.05 11.27
CA SER A 320 38.58 6.35 11.25
C SER A 320 39.59 6.49 12.40
N PHE A 321 39.18 6.15 13.62
CA PHE A 321 40.02 6.29 14.81
C PHE A 321 41.00 5.14 14.99
N LEU A 322 40.59 3.88 14.76
CA LEU A 322 41.44 2.71 15.01
C LEU A 322 42.36 2.36 13.85
N ALA A 323 41.86 2.42 12.60
CA ALA A 323 42.64 2.01 11.43
C ALA A 323 43.49 3.15 10.87
N TRP A 324 42.95 4.38 10.86
CA TRP A 324 43.64 5.56 10.32
C TRP A 324 44.29 6.46 11.37
N GLY A 325 44.09 6.20 12.66
CA GLY A 325 44.74 6.95 13.74
C GLY A 325 44.37 8.43 13.77
N LEU A 326 43.13 8.78 13.40
CA LEU A 326 42.67 10.17 13.41
C LEU A 326 42.71 10.76 14.83
N GLU A 327 43.51 11.80 15.04
CA GLU A 327 43.53 12.53 16.30
C GLU A 327 42.35 13.52 16.37
N CYS A 328 41.41 13.29 17.29
CA CYS A 328 40.39 14.30 17.62
C CYS A 328 40.88 15.14 18.80
N LYS A 329 41.23 16.41 18.54
CA LYS A 329 41.64 17.33 19.61
C LYS A 329 40.47 17.78 20.49
N GLY A 330 39.24 17.74 19.96
CA GLY A 330 38.01 18.12 20.65
C GLY A 330 37.30 16.95 21.32
N SER A 331 36.06 17.18 21.76
CA SER A 331 35.19 16.10 22.27
C SER A 331 34.74 15.21 21.12
N ILE A 332 34.67 13.90 21.36
CA ILE A 332 34.17 12.92 20.38
C ILE A 332 32.65 12.99 20.20
N PHE A 333 31.92 13.57 21.18
CA PHE A 333 30.46 13.59 21.17
C PHE A 333 29.87 14.37 19.97
N PRO A 334 30.28 15.63 19.67
CA PRO A 334 29.84 16.33 18.46
C PRO A 334 30.18 15.59 17.17
N VAL A 335 31.31 14.88 17.12
CA VAL A 335 31.70 14.08 15.95
C VAL A 335 30.70 12.95 15.72
N ILE A 336 30.38 12.19 16.78
CA ILE A 336 29.38 11.11 16.72
C ILE A 336 28.01 11.67 16.29
N LEU A 337 27.55 12.74 16.95
CA LEU A 337 26.23 13.32 16.72
C LEU A 337 26.09 13.87 15.29
N ILE A 338 27.06 14.65 14.80
CA ILE A 338 27.01 15.23 13.46
C ILE A 338 27.10 14.13 12.39
N THR A 339 27.95 13.12 12.60
CA THR A 339 28.07 11.99 11.66
C THR A 339 26.78 11.18 11.58
N PHE A 340 26.17 10.87 12.72
CA PHE A 340 24.88 10.18 12.79
C PHE A 340 23.76 10.98 12.10
N LEU A 341 23.64 12.28 12.41
CA LEU A 341 22.63 13.15 11.80
C LEU A 341 22.86 13.33 10.30
N SER A 342 24.12 13.36 9.84
CA SER A 342 24.44 13.37 8.41
C SER A 342 23.95 12.10 7.72
N GLY A 343 24.12 10.93 8.35
CA GLY A 343 23.58 9.66 7.85
C GLY A 343 22.05 9.67 7.75
N MET A 344 21.38 10.14 8.80
CA MET A 344 19.91 10.28 8.81
C MET A 344 19.42 11.27 7.74
N CYS A 345 20.14 12.37 7.50
CA CYS A 345 19.81 13.33 6.45
C CYS A 345 19.93 12.72 5.05
N GLY A 346 20.98 11.94 4.78
CA GLY A 346 21.14 11.21 3.51
C GLY A 346 20.00 10.21 3.28
N LEU A 347 19.56 9.54 4.34
CA LEU A 347 18.47 8.58 4.29
C LEU A 347 17.12 9.25 3.97
N MET A 348 16.81 10.36 4.64
CA MET A 348 15.60 11.15 4.32
C MET A 348 15.63 11.72 2.89
N TYR A 349 16.81 12.06 2.40
CA TYR A 349 17.00 12.51 1.03
C TYR A 349 16.70 11.38 0.02
N GLY A 350 17.17 10.16 0.30
CA GLY A 350 16.85 8.97 -0.48
C GLY A 350 15.34 8.69 -0.55
N PHE A 351 14.63 8.77 0.59
CA PHE A 351 13.17 8.64 0.62
C PHE A 351 12.45 9.75 -0.17
N SER A 352 12.95 10.98 -0.09
CA SER A 352 12.36 12.09 -0.84
C SER A 352 12.52 11.87 -2.35
N LEU A 353 13.68 11.38 -2.80
CA LEU A 353 13.91 11.04 -4.20
C LEU A 353 13.03 9.88 -4.69
N SER A 354 12.88 8.81 -3.92
CA SER A 354 12.04 7.67 -4.31
C SER A 354 10.57 8.05 -4.47
N ILE A 355 10.10 9.06 -3.75
CA ILE A 355 8.74 9.57 -3.89
C ILE A 355 8.59 10.47 -5.12
N LEU A 356 9.63 11.26 -5.45
CA LEU A 356 9.62 12.14 -6.62
C LEU A 356 9.78 11.37 -7.94
N CYS A 357 10.48 10.25 -7.91
CA CYS A 357 10.67 9.37 -9.06
C CYS A 357 9.52 8.37 -9.18
N ASN A 358 9.17 8.02 -10.42
CA ASN A 358 8.18 6.98 -10.72
C ASN A 358 8.83 5.64 -11.06
N ASP A 359 10.14 5.65 -11.31
CA ASP A 359 10.90 4.50 -11.77
C ASP A 359 12.20 4.40 -10.97
N HIS A 360 12.60 3.18 -10.66
CA HIS A 360 13.83 2.83 -9.96
C HIS A 360 15.07 3.34 -10.71
N VAL A 361 15.07 3.24 -12.05
CA VAL A 361 16.18 3.70 -12.89
C VAL A 361 16.36 5.21 -12.76
N MET A 362 15.26 5.96 -12.82
CA MET A 362 15.26 7.41 -12.64
C MET A 362 15.74 7.82 -11.25
N ALA A 363 15.31 7.10 -10.21
CA ALA A 363 15.72 7.37 -8.83
C ALA A 363 17.22 7.10 -8.63
N HIS A 364 17.76 6.05 -9.25
CA HIS A 364 19.19 5.76 -9.24
C HIS A 364 20.02 6.84 -9.93
N PHE A 365 19.61 7.27 -11.13
CA PHE A 365 20.29 8.36 -11.83
C PHE A 365 20.19 9.69 -11.08
N ALA A 366 19.05 10.00 -10.48
CA ALA A 366 18.87 11.20 -9.68
C ALA A 366 19.77 11.20 -8.43
N SER A 367 19.85 10.06 -7.74
CA SER A 367 20.73 9.89 -6.58
C SER A 367 22.21 10.07 -6.98
N ALA A 368 22.68 9.31 -7.99
CA ALA A 368 24.06 9.40 -8.47
C ALA A 368 24.41 10.79 -9.03
N GLY A 369 23.49 11.40 -9.78
CA GLY A 369 23.65 12.74 -10.34
C GLY A 369 23.71 13.84 -9.27
N SER A 370 23.05 13.64 -8.13
CA SER A 370 23.10 14.59 -7.01
C SER A 370 24.35 14.49 -6.14
N PHE A 371 25.00 13.32 -6.12
CA PHE A 371 26.17 13.07 -5.27
C PHE A 371 27.35 13.98 -5.60
N LEU A 372 27.66 14.15 -6.90
CA LEU A 372 28.84 14.88 -7.34
C LEU A 372 28.75 16.39 -7.04
N PRO A 373 27.63 17.09 -7.35
CA PRO A 373 27.45 18.48 -6.94
C PRO A 373 27.47 18.67 -5.42
N LEU A 374 26.83 17.78 -4.65
CA LEU A 374 26.81 17.88 -3.18
C LEU A 374 28.20 17.74 -2.58
N THR A 375 29.03 16.84 -3.12
CA THR A 375 30.41 16.63 -2.65
C THR A 375 31.31 17.81 -3.00
N LEU A 376 31.19 18.35 -4.22
CA LEU A 376 31.97 19.51 -4.66
C LEU A 376 31.60 20.78 -3.88
N LEU A 377 30.31 21.02 -3.69
CA LEU A 377 29.80 22.24 -3.05
C LEU A 377 29.75 22.14 -1.52
N GLY A 378 29.90 20.96 -0.94
CA GLY A 378 29.85 20.73 0.51
C GLY A 378 31.05 21.26 1.31
N GLY A 379 32.00 21.96 0.67
CA GLY A 379 33.12 22.58 1.38
C GLY A 379 34.31 21.65 1.68
N ALA A 380 34.21 20.37 1.31
CA ALA A 380 35.24 19.36 1.53
C ALA A 380 36.33 19.39 0.44
N MET A 381 35.94 19.39 -0.83
CA MET A 381 36.87 19.47 -1.97
C MET A 381 37.22 20.91 -2.35
N TRP A 382 36.22 21.80 -2.34
CA TRP A 382 36.40 23.23 -2.62
C TRP A 382 36.06 24.04 -1.37
N PRO A 383 37.02 24.78 -0.77
CA PRO A 383 36.74 25.68 0.34
C PRO A 383 35.64 26.70 0.02
N VAL A 384 34.67 26.85 0.92
CA VAL A 384 33.49 27.73 0.74
C VAL A 384 33.91 29.20 0.61
N GLU A 385 35.02 29.58 1.24
CA GLU A 385 35.62 30.91 1.18
C GLU A 385 36.17 31.25 -0.21
N GLY A 386 36.57 30.23 -0.97
CA GLY A 386 37.10 30.36 -2.34
C GLY A 386 36.03 30.31 -3.42
N MET A 387 34.75 30.18 -3.06
CA MET A 387 33.65 30.12 -4.03
C MET A 387 33.18 31.53 -4.44
N PRO A 388 32.78 31.72 -5.71
CA PRO A 388 32.09 32.94 -6.14
C PRO A 388 30.85 33.23 -5.28
N LYS A 389 30.49 34.51 -5.11
CA LYS A 389 29.40 34.94 -4.20
C LYS A 389 28.10 34.15 -4.38
N VAL A 390 27.68 33.92 -5.64
CA VAL A 390 26.45 33.16 -5.94
C VAL A 390 26.58 31.70 -5.52
N LEU A 391 27.69 31.06 -5.87
CA LEU A 391 27.93 29.65 -5.55
C LEU A 391 28.07 29.42 -4.04
N ARG A 392 28.62 30.40 -3.32
CA ARG A 392 28.71 30.38 -1.87
C ARG A 392 27.32 30.36 -1.21
N TRP A 393 26.36 31.16 -1.68
CA TRP A 393 24.99 31.11 -1.16
C TRP A 393 24.33 29.75 -1.40
N ILE A 394 24.55 29.17 -2.59
CA ILE A 394 24.04 27.83 -2.91
C ILE A 394 24.67 26.80 -1.98
N SER A 395 26.00 26.79 -1.86
CA SER A 395 26.74 25.89 -0.96
C SER A 395 26.23 25.99 0.48
N LEU A 396 26.05 27.20 1.03
CA LEU A 396 25.57 27.39 2.40
C LEU A 396 24.12 26.89 2.62
N SER A 397 23.32 26.82 1.56
CA SER A 397 21.97 26.24 1.66
C SER A 397 21.98 24.71 1.74
N LEU A 398 23.03 24.05 1.25
CA LEU A 398 23.10 22.59 1.19
C LEU A 398 23.25 21.96 2.59
N PRO A 399 22.69 20.75 2.80
CA PRO A 399 22.72 20.08 4.10
C PRO A 399 24.12 19.71 4.60
N MET A 400 25.10 19.55 3.70
CA MET A 400 26.44 19.03 4.04
C MET A 400 27.46 20.12 4.45
N THR A 401 27.23 21.38 4.09
CA THR A 401 28.25 22.44 4.17
C THR A 401 28.57 22.84 5.61
N PHE A 402 27.55 23.21 6.40
CA PHE A 402 27.74 23.58 7.80
C PHE A 402 28.23 22.42 8.67
N PRO A 403 27.72 21.18 8.52
CA PRO A 403 28.27 20.00 9.19
C PRO A 403 29.75 19.75 8.90
N ALA A 404 30.17 19.89 7.64
CA ALA A 404 31.58 19.71 7.26
C ALA A 404 32.49 20.74 7.94
N ILE A 405 32.07 22.00 8.00
CA ILE A 405 32.80 23.08 8.72
C ILE A 405 32.84 22.77 10.22
N SER A 406 31.71 22.37 10.80
CA SER A 406 31.58 22.03 12.23
C SER A 406 32.53 20.90 12.61
N LEU A 407 32.55 19.80 11.84
CA LEU A 407 33.46 18.67 12.05
C LEU A 407 34.92 19.11 11.97
N ARG A 408 35.28 19.92 10.96
CA ARG A 408 36.65 20.45 10.82
C ARG A 408 37.08 21.25 12.05
N HIS A 409 36.20 22.07 12.61
CA HIS A 409 36.50 22.84 13.81
C HIS A 409 36.67 21.95 15.05
N VAL A 410 35.88 20.89 15.18
CA VAL A 410 36.05 19.92 16.28
C VAL A 410 37.37 19.16 16.17
N PHE A 411 37.71 18.66 14.97
CA PHE A 411 38.97 17.91 14.75
C PHE A 411 40.22 18.77 14.94
N PHE A 412 40.27 19.95 14.32
CA PHE A 412 41.51 20.74 14.26
C PHE A 412 41.62 21.83 15.32
N LYS A 413 40.51 22.46 15.70
CA LYS A 413 40.48 23.59 16.65
C LYS A 413 40.06 23.21 18.07
N ALA A 414 39.72 21.94 18.31
CA ALA A 414 39.28 21.42 19.61
C ALA A 414 38.01 22.08 20.18
N TYR A 415 37.09 22.53 19.30
CA TYR A 415 35.88 23.21 19.73
C TYR A 415 34.91 22.25 20.45
N SER A 416 34.23 22.79 21.47
CA SER A 416 33.19 22.08 22.20
C SER A 416 31.83 22.20 21.51
N PHE A 417 30.83 21.42 21.95
CA PHE A 417 29.48 21.46 21.38
C PHE A 417 28.80 22.85 21.51
N PHE A 418 29.16 23.62 22.54
CA PHE A 418 28.52 24.90 22.84
C PHE A 418 28.98 26.05 21.94
N GLU A 419 29.99 25.81 21.11
CA GLU A 419 30.46 26.83 20.17
C GLU A 419 29.47 27.02 19.01
N PRO A 420 29.14 28.28 18.65
CA PRO A 420 28.25 28.59 17.53
C PRO A 420 28.59 27.87 16.24
N GLU A 421 29.87 27.75 15.95
CA GLU A 421 30.33 27.12 14.72
C GLU A 421 30.06 25.60 14.68
N VAL A 422 29.83 24.95 15.82
CA VAL A 422 29.58 23.51 15.92
C VAL A 422 28.08 23.20 16.00
N TYR A 423 27.32 23.87 16.87
CA TYR A 423 25.89 23.60 16.98
C TYR A 423 25.10 24.07 15.76
N ASN A 424 25.60 25.05 14.99
CA ASN A 424 24.98 25.47 13.73
C ASN A 424 24.93 24.31 12.72
N GLY A 425 25.97 23.46 12.64
CA GLY A 425 25.95 22.27 11.79
C GLY A 425 24.88 21.27 12.22
N THR A 426 24.76 21.02 13.52
CA THR A 426 23.71 20.15 14.08
C THR A 426 22.32 20.69 13.78
N PHE A 427 22.08 21.99 13.95
CA PHE A 427 20.79 22.63 13.69
C PHE A 427 20.40 22.54 12.20
N VAL A 428 21.34 22.82 11.29
CA VAL A 428 21.11 22.72 9.84
C VAL A 428 20.72 21.30 9.44
N LEU A 429 21.37 20.27 9.99
CA LEU A 429 21.00 18.88 9.72
C LEU A 429 19.58 18.55 10.22
N ILE A 430 19.24 18.95 11.44
CA ILE A 430 17.90 18.72 11.99
C ILE A 430 16.84 19.42 11.13
N ALA A 431 17.09 20.66 10.71
CA ALA A 431 16.18 21.40 9.83
C ALA A 431 15.96 20.69 8.48
N TRP A 432 17.03 20.18 7.86
CA TRP A 432 16.94 19.43 6.61
C TRP A 432 16.24 18.07 6.77
N ILE A 433 16.52 17.34 7.85
CA ILE A 433 15.83 16.08 8.17
C ILE A 433 14.31 16.32 8.29
N LEU A 434 13.91 17.34 9.05
CA LEU A 434 12.49 17.70 9.20
C LEU A 434 11.86 18.11 7.87
N LEU A 435 12.56 18.93 7.07
CA LEU A 435 12.09 19.36 5.75
C LEU A 435 11.87 18.14 4.82
N LEU A 436 12.87 17.27 4.67
CA LEU A 436 12.79 16.09 3.82
C LEU A 436 11.73 15.09 4.30
N PHE A 437 11.57 14.95 5.62
CA PHE A 437 10.49 14.16 6.20
C PHE A 437 9.11 14.72 5.84
N THR A 438 8.90 16.04 5.96
CA THR A 438 7.62 16.65 5.56
C THR A 438 7.33 16.51 4.07
N ILE A 439 8.34 16.67 3.21
CA ILE A 439 8.24 16.45 1.77
C ILE A 439 7.83 15.00 1.50
N SER A 440 8.47 14.05 2.19
CA SER A 440 8.16 12.63 2.05
C SER A 440 6.70 12.32 2.44
N VAL A 441 6.25 12.78 3.61
CA VAL A 441 4.87 12.56 4.06
C VAL A 441 3.85 13.18 3.09
N ILE A 442 4.10 14.38 2.58
CA ILE A 442 3.21 15.04 1.61
C ILE A 442 3.20 14.29 0.28
N GLY A 443 4.37 13.85 -0.19
CA GLY A 443 4.50 13.14 -1.45
C GLY A 443 3.81 11.78 -1.44
N VAL A 444 3.92 11.00 -0.35
CA VAL A 444 3.19 9.73 -0.24
C VAL A 444 1.67 9.96 -0.18
N LYS A 445 1.21 10.98 0.55
CA LYS A 445 -0.23 11.34 0.56
C LYS A 445 -0.76 11.71 -0.83
N ARG A 446 0.06 12.37 -1.66
CA ARG A 446 -0.32 12.71 -3.05
C ARG A 446 -0.34 11.49 -3.97
N LYS A 447 0.61 10.56 -3.86
CA LYS A 447 0.59 9.30 -4.63
C LYS A 447 -0.58 8.38 -4.24
N SER A 448 -1.05 8.48 -3.00
CA SER A 448 -2.16 7.68 -2.48
C SER A 448 -3.56 8.23 -2.82
N SER A 449 -3.69 9.49 -3.28
CA SER A 449 -4.98 10.12 -3.62
C SER A 449 -5.26 10.09 -5.11
#